data_AF-A0AAP0H0U1-F1
#
_entry.id   AF-A0AAP0H0U1-F1
#
_cell.length_a   1.000
_cell.length_b   1.000
_cell.length_c   1.000
_cell.angle_alpha   90.00
_cell.angle_beta   90.00
_cell.angle_gamma   90.00
#
_symmetry.space_group_name_H-M   'P 1'
#
loop_
_entity.id
_entity.type
_entity.pdbx_description
1 polymer ?
#
loop_
_entity_poly.entity_id
_entity_poly.type
_entity_poly.pdbx_seq_one_letter_code
_entity_poly.pdbx_strand_id
1 'polypeptide(L)'
;MYLNRNLRKSIFLKWVLVNSTTNYAIQNPRSYRTKSAGNPQNDSRSNELWSRVDCQEAEDALVDYLHSTRSLQFIDAENISRNAPRFLEKLLKRVENRESIGQSVSRFLRYHPINEFEPFFESMGLEPCEFSTLLPRELMFLSDDSMLLENYNVLRQYGFAPKKIGKIYKEVKEVCRSGDGVLLSQLHDLENIVLDRDIVVKLVGLCPSVLVSDESYDVIKVVLELKSLGIVNSWFLEHLSDDESYNWKQMLELLCLLKTLGCENKHLGRLLCKHPTILLQDSGRSTFLVISFLLKFGVSKNDILPLFSQFPEIKIREYASNLRRSYYFLSKIEMDVDDIAKLFCSHPHILGSFCLKAVKTALNCLNSGKKRLCGMIKSNPEILKDLAIGSKVTPLPPSKDCTLEKTKFLLDLGFVENSDEMTRALKRFRGRAGELKERFDCLVNLGFDRKEVIEMLKSSPQIVNQTSELLEMKVDFLVNHLGYPLSSISGYPSTLSYAIEKVKLRCMFYNWLKEQGATNSMAISTILACSEKKFIKGKVKRHPKGVEVYEMLKRQIY
;
A
#
# COMPACT_ATOMS: atom_id res chain seq x y z
N MET A 1 20.54 -22.42 22.40
CA MET A 1 20.45 -22.95 21.01
C MET A 1 19.05 -23.42 20.57
N TYR A 2 18.04 -23.54 21.45
CA TYR A 2 16.69 -24.01 21.06
C TYR A 2 15.65 -22.91 20.71
N LEU A 3 15.85 -21.65 21.15
CA LEU A 3 14.91 -20.55 20.83
C LEU A 3 14.97 -20.06 19.35
N ASN A 4 16.07 -20.35 18.63
CA ASN A 4 16.35 -19.76 17.32
C ASN A 4 15.68 -20.50 16.14
N ARG A 5 15.13 -21.71 16.35
CA ARG A 5 14.47 -22.50 15.30
C ARG A 5 12.98 -22.18 15.10
N ASN A 6 12.27 -21.75 16.15
CA ASN A 6 10.82 -21.49 16.08
C ASN A 6 10.45 -20.10 15.51
N LEU A 7 11.29 -19.08 15.74
CA LEU A 7 11.15 -17.76 15.11
C LEU A 7 11.34 -17.81 13.58
N ARG A 8 12.22 -18.68 13.08
CA ARG A 8 12.58 -18.83 11.65
C ARG A 8 11.44 -19.33 10.76
N LYS A 9 10.50 -20.12 11.27
CA LYS A 9 9.37 -20.67 10.49
C LYS A 9 8.14 -19.76 10.53
N SER A 10 7.81 -19.19 11.69
CA SER A 10 6.56 -18.45 11.92
C SER A 10 6.53 -17.07 11.22
N ILE A 11 7.62 -16.30 11.34
CA ILE A 11 7.68 -14.94 10.76
C ILE A 11 7.82 -15.01 9.23
N PHE A 12 8.59 -15.97 8.72
CA PHE A 12 8.79 -16.14 7.27
C PHE A 12 7.52 -16.58 6.54
N LEU A 13 6.76 -17.55 7.07
CA LEU A 13 5.52 -18.00 6.43
C LEU A 13 4.45 -16.90 6.46
N LYS A 14 4.29 -16.19 7.59
CA LYS A 14 3.45 -14.99 7.64
C LYS A 14 3.89 -13.94 6.63
N TRP A 15 5.19 -13.68 6.49
CA TRP A 15 5.67 -12.64 5.58
C TRP A 15 5.61 -13.06 4.11
N VAL A 16 5.82 -14.32 3.73
CA VAL A 16 5.68 -14.77 2.33
C VAL A 16 4.21 -14.91 1.90
N LEU A 17 3.30 -15.17 2.83
CA LEU A 17 1.89 -15.47 2.55
C LEU A 17 0.90 -14.33 2.85
N VAL A 18 1.33 -13.19 3.42
CA VAL A 18 0.45 -12.02 3.55
C VAL A 18 0.19 -11.45 2.15
N ASN A 19 -1.00 -11.79 1.63
CA ASN A 19 -1.63 -11.23 0.46
C ASN A 19 -1.79 -9.72 0.63
N SER A 20 -1.27 -8.98 -0.35
CA SER A 20 -1.54 -7.57 -0.54
C SER A 20 -2.98 -7.38 -1.02
N THR A 21 -3.90 -7.11 -0.10
CA THR A 21 -5.10 -6.30 -0.37
C THR A 21 -5.04 -5.05 0.49
N THR A 22 -4.16 -4.12 0.09
CA THR A 22 -4.26 -2.72 0.47
C THR A 22 -4.55 -1.96 -0.81
N ASN A 23 -5.84 -1.72 -1.07
CA ASN A 23 -6.29 -0.77 -2.07
C ASN A 23 -5.81 0.61 -1.64
N TYR A 24 -4.80 1.15 -2.32
CA TYR A 24 -4.49 2.57 -2.27
C TYR A 24 -5.59 3.30 -3.03
N ALA A 25 -6.53 3.91 -2.30
CA ALA A 25 -7.45 4.89 -2.86
C ALA A 25 -6.65 6.16 -3.19
N ILE A 26 -6.33 6.32 -4.47
CA ILE A 26 -5.79 7.55 -5.04
C ILE A 26 -6.90 8.60 -4.98
N GLN A 27 -6.83 9.53 -4.03
CA GLN A 27 -7.64 10.74 -4.06
C GLN A 27 -7.05 11.70 -5.10
N ASN A 28 -7.78 11.93 -6.19
CA ASN A 28 -7.52 13.04 -7.10
C ASN A 28 -8.13 14.33 -6.50
N PRO A 29 -7.41 15.47 -6.55
CA PRO A 29 -7.91 16.74 -6.06
C PRO A 29 -8.88 17.34 -7.09
N ARG A 30 -10.14 17.51 -6.70
CA ARG A 30 -11.11 18.31 -7.47
C ARG A 30 -11.73 19.38 -6.59
N SER A 31 -11.26 20.60 -6.82
CA SER A 31 -11.96 21.88 -6.80
C SER A 31 -13.39 21.88 -6.23
N TYR A 32 -13.55 22.41 -5.02
CA TYR A 32 -14.88 22.76 -4.51
C TYR A 32 -15.29 24.13 -5.06
N ARG A 33 -16.23 24.07 -6.00
CA ARG A 33 -17.06 25.19 -6.45
C ARG A 33 -18.30 25.25 -5.54
N THR A 34 -18.61 26.44 -5.05
CA THR A 34 -19.79 26.79 -4.23
C THR A 34 -21.12 26.41 -4.89
N LYS A 35 -22.04 25.80 -4.12
CA LYS A 35 -23.51 25.80 -4.26
C LYS A 35 -24.11 25.49 -2.88
N SER A 36 -24.72 26.46 -2.22
CA SER A 36 -26.13 26.90 -2.29
C SER A 36 -27.09 26.01 -1.49
N ALA A 37 -27.61 26.64 -0.43
CA ALA A 37 -28.74 26.35 0.45
C ALA A 37 -29.73 25.24 0.07
N GLY A 38 -30.05 24.41 1.07
CA GLY A 38 -31.27 23.62 1.18
C GLY A 38 -31.60 23.40 2.66
N ASN A 39 -32.70 23.99 3.13
CA ASN A 39 -33.26 23.79 4.48
C ASN A 39 -33.71 22.33 4.68
N PRO A 40 -33.62 21.84 5.93
CA PRO A 40 -34.84 21.37 6.57
C PRO A 40 -35.04 22.00 7.96
N GLN A 41 -36.29 22.34 8.24
CA GLN A 41 -36.76 22.96 9.47
C GLN A 41 -36.69 22.02 10.69
N ASN A 42 -36.49 22.70 11.83
CA ASN A 42 -36.93 22.39 13.19
C ASN A 42 -36.20 21.29 13.97
N ASP A 43 -35.13 21.72 14.66
CA ASP A 43 -35.10 21.59 16.12
C ASP A 43 -34.51 22.86 16.73
N SER A 44 -35.28 23.52 17.59
CA SER A 44 -35.05 24.90 18.05
C SER A 44 -34.19 24.94 19.31
N ARG A 45 -32.87 25.03 19.14
CA ARG A 45 -31.96 25.75 20.05
C ARG A 45 -30.90 26.43 19.20
N SER A 46 -30.91 27.76 19.22
CA SER A 46 -29.97 28.62 18.51
C SER A 46 -28.52 28.21 18.79
N ASN A 47 -27.80 27.79 17.76
CA ASN A 47 -26.33 27.78 17.76
C ASN A 47 -25.86 29.23 17.62
N GLU A 48 -26.06 30.04 18.64
CA GLU A 48 -25.47 31.37 18.76
C GLU A 48 -24.05 31.22 19.29
N LEU A 49 -23.06 31.59 18.47
CA LEU A 49 -21.66 31.63 18.85
C LEU A 49 -21.45 32.68 19.95
N TRP A 50 -20.83 32.28 21.07
CA TRP A 50 -20.42 33.18 22.15
C TRP A 50 -19.39 34.20 21.66
N SER A 51 -19.45 35.44 22.14
CA SER A 51 -18.48 36.46 21.78
C SER A 51 -17.13 36.20 22.46
N ARG A 52 -16.05 36.76 21.92
CA ARG A 52 -14.72 36.65 22.53
C ARG A 52 -14.67 37.25 23.95
N VAL A 53 -15.44 38.31 24.18
CA VAL A 53 -15.54 38.96 25.50
C VAL A 53 -16.27 38.06 26.48
N ASP A 54 -17.37 37.42 26.07
CA ASP A 54 -18.10 36.46 26.90
C ASP A 54 -17.22 35.28 27.32
N CYS A 55 -16.42 34.74 26.38
CA CYS A 55 -15.47 33.68 26.68
C CYS A 55 -14.42 34.14 27.69
N GLN A 56 -13.87 35.35 27.53
CA GLN A 56 -12.86 35.88 28.44
C GLN A 56 -13.40 36.11 29.85
N GLU A 57 -14.62 36.67 29.99
CA GLU A 57 -15.26 36.82 31.30
C GLU A 57 -15.54 35.47 31.98
N ALA A 58 -15.91 34.44 31.20
CA ALA A 58 -16.12 33.10 31.73
C ALA A 58 -14.80 32.41 32.10
N GLU A 59 -13.73 32.63 31.34
CA GLU A 59 -12.37 32.18 31.68
C GLU A 59 -11.94 32.78 33.01
N ASP A 60 -12.05 34.10 33.18
CA ASP A 60 -11.66 34.81 34.41
C ASP A 60 -12.47 34.30 35.61
N ALA A 61 -13.78 34.10 35.46
CA ALA A 61 -14.62 33.53 36.51
C ALA A 61 -14.20 32.08 36.89
N LEU A 62 -13.78 31.28 35.91
CA LEU A 62 -13.27 29.93 36.16
C LEU A 62 -11.89 29.96 36.84
N VAL A 63 -11.01 30.91 36.46
CA VAL A 63 -9.73 31.14 37.16
C VAL A 63 -9.97 31.48 38.62
N ASP A 64 -10.87 32.43 38.90
CA ASP A 64 -11.21 32.84 40.26
C ASP A 64 -11.79 31.68 41.08
N TYR A 65 -12.62 30.84 40.48
CA TYR A 65 -13.12 29.62 41.12
C TYR A 65 -11.97 28.66 41.48
N LEU A 66 -11.15 28.28 40.49
CA LEU A 66 -10.07 27.30 40.68
C LEU A 66 -9.00 27.82 41.66
N HIS A 67 -8.65 29.10 41.58
CA HIS A 67 -7.65 29.71 42.46
C HIS A 67 -8.21 30.05 43.84
N SER A 68 -9.25 30.88 43.92
CA SER A 68 -9.73 31.45 45.19
C SER A 68 -10.62 30.48 45.97
N THR A 69 -11.39 29.62 45.29
CA THR A 69 -12.30 28.68 45.97
C THR A 69 -11.64 27.31 46.16
N ARG A 70 -10.91 26.83 45.16
CA ARG A 70 -10.30 25.48 45.17
C ARG A 70 -8.82 25.48 45.56
N SER A 71 -8.24 26.64 45.82
CA SER A 71 -6.84 26.81 46.28
C SER A 71 -5.79 26.23 45.32
N LEU A 72 -6.09 26.13 44.02
CA LEU A 72 -5.08 25.80 43.02
C LEU A 72 -4.10 26.96 42.84
N GLN A 73 -2.87 26.67 42.42
CA GLN A 73 -1.91 27.72 42.09
C GLN A 73 -2.45 28.58 40.94
N PHE A 74 -2.29 29.90 41.05
CA PHE A 74 -2.84 30.85 40.07
C PHE A 74 -2.44 30.50 38.63
N ILE A 75 -1.18 30.12 38.42
CA ILE A 75 -0.64 29.77 37.10
C ILE A 75 -1.34 28.53 36.52
N ASP A 76 -1.66 27.54 37.35
CA ASP A 76 -2.38 26.34 36.90
C ASP A 76 -3.87 26.64 36.70
N ALA A 77 -4.50 27.41 37.58
CA ALA A 77 -5.87 27.87 37.40
C ALA A 77 -6.03 28.65 36.09
N GLU A 78 -5.12 29.59 35.81
CA GLU A 78 -5.07 30.36 34.56
C GLU A 78 -4.88 29.45 33.33
N ASN A 79 -3.94 28.49 33.42
CA ASN A 79 -3.70 27.54 32.34
C ASN A 79 -4.91 26.64 32.07
N ILE A 80 -5.56 26.13 33.11
CA ILE A 80 -6.74 25.26 33.01
C ILE A 80 -7.88 26.02 32.34
N SER A 81 -8.20 27.22 32.83
CA SER A 81 -9.33 28.00 32.32
C SER A 81 -9.14 28.43 30.86
N ARG A 82 -7.94 28.88 30.48
CA ARG A 82 -7.67 29.39 29.13
C ARG A 82 -7.47 28.32 28.05
N ASN A 83 -7.16 27.09 28.45
CA ASN A 83 -6.88 26.00 27.50
C ASN A 83 -7.96 24.91 27.47
N ALA A 84 -9.15 25.16 28.03
CA ALA A 84 -10.28 24.22 28.04
C ALA A 84 -11.54 24.77 27.33
N PRO A 85 -11.47 25.10 26.03
CA PRO A 85 -12.56 25.79 25.32
C PRO A 85 -13.87 24.98 25.20
N ARG A 86 -13.81 23.65 25.07
CA ARG A 86 -15.00 22.79 25.00
C ARG A 86 -15.69 22.72 26.36
N PHE A 87 -14.93 22.60 27.44
CA PHE A 87 -15.47 22.71 28.79
C PHE A 87 -16.10 24.08 29.02
N LEU A 88 -15.42 25.16 28.62
CA LEU A 88 -15.93 26.52 28.74
C LEU A 88 -17.24 26.70 27.96
N GLU A 89 -17.34 26.17 26.74
CA GLU A 89 -18.58 26.19 25.95
C GLU A 89 -19.72 25.43 26.66
N LYS A 90 -19.41 24.26 27.26
CA LYS A 90 -20.37 23.46 28.05
C LYS A 90 -20.82 24.22 29.31
N LEU A 91 -19.91 24.97 29.94
CA LEU A 91 -20.21 25.80 31.11
C LEU A 91 -21.12 26.97 30.72
N LEU A 92 -20.78 27.70 29.66
CA LEU A 92 -21.56 28.83 29.15
C LEU A 92 -22.99 28.42 28.78
N LYS A 93 -23.18 27.24 28.18
CA LYS A 93 -24.51 26.69 27.86
C LYS A 93 -25.40 26.40 29.09
N ARG A 94 -24.82 26.35 30.30
CA ARG A 94 -25.55 26.11 31.57
C ARG A 94 -25.96 27.40 32.27
N VAL A 95 -25.52 28.56 31.78
CA VAL A 95 -25.80 29.86 32.38
C VAL A 95 -26.92 30.55 31.61
N GLU A 96 -27.96 30.99 32.33
CA GLU A 96 -29.20 31.50 31.71
C GLU A 96 -29.13 32.99 31.32
N ASN A 97 -28.34 33.80 32.04
CA ASN A 97 -28.26 35.24 31.84
C ASN A 97 -27.05 35.65 31.01
N ARG A 98 -27.30 36.36 29.89
CA ARG A 98 -26.29 36.83 28.94
C ARG A 98 -25.85 38.28 29.13
N GLU A 99 -26.48 39.04 30.02
CA GLU A 99 -26.16 40.46 30.23
C GLU A 99 -24.88 40.68 31.07
N SER A 100 -24.51 39.71 31.92
CA SER A 100 -23.24 39.69 32.65
C SER A 100 -22.76 38.26 32.78
N ILE A 101 -21.94 37.82 31.82
CA ILE A 101 -21.49 36.44 31.72
C ILE A 101 -20.59 36.10 32.89
N GLY A 102 -19.59 36.93 33.19
CA GLY A 102 -18.64 36.67 34.28
C GLY A 102 -19.34 36.49 35.65
N GLN A 103 -20.30 37.36 35.98
CA GLN A 103 -21.07 37.24 37.23
C GLN A 103 -21.97 36.00 37.24
N SER A 104 -22.59 35.68 36.11
CA SER A 104 -23.51 34.56 36.01
C SER A 104 -22.78 33.21 36.06
N VAL A 105 -21.59 33.12 35.44
CA VAL A 105 -20.67 31.97 35.56
C VAL A 105 -20.16 31.85 37.00
N SER A 106 -19.69 32.94 37.61
CA SER A 106 -19.22 32.95 39.01
C SER A 106 -20.32 32.47 39.97
N ARG A 107 -21.55 32.96 39.79
CA ARG A 107 -22.71 32.54 40.57
C ARG A 107 -23.02 31.07 40.35
N PHE A 108 -22.96 30.59 39.10
CA PHE A 108 -23.19 29.18 38.79
C PHE A 108 -22.18 28.29 39.53
N LEU A 109 -20.88 28.57 39.41
CA LEU A 109 -19.78 27.81 40.03
C LEU A 109 -19.85 27.81 41.56
N ARG A 110 -20.40 28.86 42.18
CA ARG A 110 -20.60 28.94 43.63
C ARG A 110 -21.62 27.93 44.17
N TYR A 111 -22.62 27.57 43.38
CA TYR A 111 -23.74 26.72 43.82
C TYR A 111 -23.82 25.36 43.12
N HIS A 112 -23.05 25.16 42.03
CA HIS A 112 -23.06 23.94 41.26
C HIS A 112 -21.63 23.40 41.13
N PRO A 113 -21.29 22.28 41.81
CA PRO A 113 -19.99 21.68 41.66
C PRO A 113 -19.78 21.22 40.21
N ILE A 114 -18.57 21.46 39.71
CA ILE A 114 -18.14 21.00 38.39
C ILE A 114 -17.18 19.81 38.57
N ASN A 115 -17.09 18.96 37.57
CA ASN A 115 -16.01 17.97 37.51
C ASN A 115 -14.74 18.69 37.04
N GLU A 116 -13.85 19.03 37.97
CA GLU A 116 -12.61 19.77 37.75
C GLU A 116 -11.59 18.99 36.88
N PHE A 117 -11.73 17.66 36.81
CA PHE A 117 -10.87 16.83 35.96
C PHE A 117 -11.13 17.06 34.47
N GLU A 118 -12.35 17.42 34.06
CA GLU A 118 -12.68 17.70 32.65
C GLU A 118 -11.84 18.87 32.09
N PRO A 119 -11.91 20.10 32.64
CA PRO A 119 -11.10 21.21 32.14
C PRO A 119 -9.61 20.99 32.38
N PHE A 120 -9.21 20.27 33.43
CA PHE A 120 -7.81 19.93 33.68
C PHE A 120 -7.20 19.10 32.56
N PHE A 121 -7.80 17.95 32.20
CA PHE A 121 -7.29 17.12 31.12
C PHE A 121 -7.40 17.80 29.75
N GLU A 122 -8.48 18.56 29.51
CA GLU A 122 -8.63 19.34 28.28
C GLU A 122 -7.51 20.38 28.13
N SER A 123 -7.13 21.06 29.22
CA SER A 123 -6.03 22.05 29.21
C SER A 123 -4.66 21.46 28.84
N MET A 124 -4.50 20.15 28.99
CA MET A 124 -3.32 19.40 28.54
C MET A 124 -3.44 18.94 27.07
N GLY A 125 -4.45 19.40 26.34
CA GLY A 125 -4.67 19.11 24.93
C GLY A 125 -5.31 17.75 24.65
N LEU A 126 -5.91 17.11 25.67
CA LEU A 126 -6.63 15.86 25.51
C LEU A 126 -8.07 16.11 25.07
N GLU A 127 -8.54 15.32 24.12
CA GLU A 127 -9.93 15.33 23.69
C GLU A 127 -10.83 14.57 24.69
N PRO A 128 -12.13 14.89 24.82
CA PRO A 128 -13.03 14.23 25.77
C PRO A 128 -13.07 12.71 25.66
N CYS A 129 -12.94 12.16 24.45
CA CYS A 129 -12.86 10.71 24.26
C CYS A 129 -11.56 10.10 24.81
N GLU A 130 -10.46 10.85 24.81
CA GLU A 130 -9.14 10.40 25.25
C GLU A 130 -9.03 10.37 26.77
N PHE A 131 -9.49 11.44 27.45
CA PHE A 131 -9.42 11.52 28.90
C PHE A 131 -10.60 10.88 29.63
N SER A 132 -11.67 10.47 28.94
CA SER A 132 -12.82 9.77 29.56
C SER A 132 -12.42 8.58 30.44
N THR A 133 -11.35 7.88 30.06
CA THR A 133 -10.80 6.73 30.81
C THR A 133 -9.85 7.10 31.95
N LEU A 134 -9.43 8.36 32.01
CA LEU A 134 -8.59 8.92 33.08
C LEU A 134 -9.44 9.52 34.21
N LEU A 135 -10.70 9.87 33.92
CA LEU A 135 -11.60 10.45 34.91
C LEU A 135 -11.82 9.48 36.09
N PRO A 136 -11.63 9.93 37.34
CA PRO A 136 -11.99 9.15 38.51
C PRO A 136 -13.50 8.93 38.58
N ARG A 137 -13.92 7.80 39.16
CA ARG A 137 -15.35 7.43 39.24
C ARG A 137 -16.12 8.20 40.31
N GLU A 138 -15.44 8.56 41.40
CA GLU A 138 -16.07 9.07 42.63
C GLU A 138 -15.56 10.46 43.03
N LEU A 139 -14.57 11.01 42.32
CA LEU A 139 -13.99 12.31 42.62
C LEU A 139 -14.46 13.34 41.60
N MET A 140 -14.78 14.55 42.08
CA MET A 140 -15.11 15.69 41.24
C MET A 140 -14.09 16.82 41.34
N PHE A 141 -13.28 16.84 42.40
CA PHE A 141 -12.33 17.91 42.68
C PHE A 141 -10.89 17.43 42.59
N LEU A 142 -10.01 18.23 41.98
CA LEU A 142 -8.59 17.91 41.79
C LEU A 142 -7.86 17.82 43.13
N SER A 143 -8.26 18.63 44.11
CA SER A 143 -7.71 18.61 45.46
C SER A 143 -7.85 17.26 46.16
N ASP A 144 -8.82 16.45 45.74
CA ASP A 144 -9.11 15.15 46.35
C ASP A 144 -8.25 14.03 45.73
N ASP A 145 -7.57 14.30 44.61
CA ASP A 145 -6.61 13.41 43.95
C ASP A 145 -5.19 14.00 44.05
N SER A 146 -4.63 13.93 45.26
CA SER A 146 -3.29 14.47 45.56
C SER A 146 -2.20 13.84 44.68
N MET A 147 -2.36 12.56 44.34
CA MET A 147 -1.39 11.80 43.54
C MET A 147 -1.36 12.28 42.08
N LEU A 148 -2.52 12.56 41.47
CA LEU A 148 -2.57 13.13 40.12
C LEU A 148 -1.89 14.51 40.07
N LEU A 149 -2.18 15.37 41.04
CA LEU A 149 -1.61 16.71 41.12
C LEU A 149 -0.11 16.68 41.41
N GLU A 150 0.36 15.81 42.30
CA GLU A 150 1.78 15.63 42.58
C GLU A 150 2.53 15.17 41.34
N ASN A 151 2.05 14.14 40.64
CA ASN A 151 2.67 13.66 39.40
C ASN A 151 2.67 14.75 38.30
N TYR A 152 1.59 15.54 38.21
CA TYR A 152 1.52 16.66 37.28
C TYR A 152 2.57 17.73 37.61
N ASN A 153 2.71 18.07 38.90
CA ASN A 153 3.70 19.03 39.38
C ASN A 153 5.12 18.54 39.15
N VAL A 154 5.41 17.25 39.39
CA VAL A 154 6.70 16.64 39.07
C VAL A 154 7.04 16.85 37.60
N LEU A 155 6.14 16.54 36.68
CA LEU A 155 6.38 16.72 35.24
C LEU A 155 6.54 18.21 34.86
N ARG A 156 5.72 19.11 35.42
CA ARG A 156 5.83 20.56 35.17
C ARG A 156 7.17 21.11 35.65
N GLN A 157 7.57 20.78 36.88
CA GLN A 157 8.83 21.22 37.48
C GLN A 157 10.05 20.60 36.79
N TYR A 158 9.91 19.39 36.25
CA TYR A 158 10.95 18.76 35.44
C TYR A 158 11.14 19.43 34.07
N GLY A 159 10.11 20.15 33.57
CA GLY A 159 10.18 20.96 32.35
C GLY A 159 9.26 20.50 31.21
N PHE A 160 8.30 19.61 31.48
CA PHE A 160 7.35 19.18 30.46
C PHE A 160 6.26 20.24 30.23
N ALA A 161 6.01 20.57 28.96
CA ALA A 161 4.88 21.42 28.57
C ALA A 161 3.53 20.68 28.78
N PRO A 162 2.41 21.37 29.11
CA PRO A 162 1.12 20.75 29.37
C PRO A 162 0.66 19.76 28.30
N LYS A 163 0.85 20.09 27.02
CA LYS A 163 0.50 19.20 25.90
C LYS A 163 1.28 17.89 25.90
N LYS A 164 2.55 17.92 26.30
CA LYS A 164 3.37 16.71 26.45
C LYS A 164 2.92 15.88 27.65
N ILE A 165 2.54 16.52 28.76
CA ILE A 165 2.00 15.85 29.94
C ILE A 165 0.69 15.13 29.58
N GLY A 166 -0.20 15.79 28.83
CA GLY A 166 -1.41 15.17 28.29
C GLY A 166 -1.09 13.91 27.49
N LYS A 167 -0.15 13.98 26.53
CA LYS A 167 0.31 12.81 25.76
C LYS A 167 0.81 11.68 26.68
N ILE A 168 1.64 12.01 27.69
CA ILE A 168 2.16 11.04 28.65
C ILE A 168 1.01 10.33 29.39
N TYR A 169 0.05 11.08 29.93
CA TYR A 169 -1.10 10.53 30.65
C TYR A 169 -2.02 9.70 29.76
N LYS A 170 -2.15 10.06 28.50
CA LYS A 170 -2.93 9.31 27.51
C LYS A 170 -2.29 7.95 27.19
N GLU A 171 -0.98 7.93 26.99
CA GLU A 171 -0.25 6.73 26.56
C GLU A 171 0.14 5.80 27.73
N VAL A 172 0.50 6.36 28.88
CA VAL A 172 0.91 5.63 30.09
C VAL A 172 0.08 6.13 31.28
N LYS A 173 -1.13 5.57 31.43
CA LYS A 173 -2.13 6.01 32.41
C LYS A 173 -1.67 5.82 33.85
N GLU A 174 -0.77 4.87 34.05
CA GLU A 174 -0.12 4.55 35.33
C GLU A 174 0.71 5.73 35.84
N VAL A 175 1.17 6.64 34.98
CA VAL A 175 1.91 7.85 35.39
C VAL A 175 1.04 8.77 36.23
N CYS A 176 -0.26 8.89 35.91
CA CYS A 176 -1.21 9.67 36.73
C CYS A 176 -1.36 9.11 38.15
N ARG A 177 -1.05 7.82 38.34
CA ARG A 177 -1.26 7.07 39.58
C ARG A 177 0.04 6.49 40.13
N SER A 178 1.16 7.09 39.76
CA SER A 178 2.45 6.69 40.28
C SER A 178 2.56 7.12 41.74
N GLY A 179 3.02 6.21 42.60
CA GLY A 179 3.21 6.51 44.02
C GLY A 179 4.29 7.58 44.23
N ASP A 180 4.25 8.19 45.41
CA ASP A 180 5.10 9.32 45.79
C ASP A 180 6.58 9.05 45.48
N GLY A 181 7.21 9.99 44.77
CA GLY A 181 8.62 9.93 44.39
C GLY A 181 9.00 8.90 43.32
N VAL A 182 8.10 8.00 42.89
CA VAL A 182 8.42 6.97 41.87
C VAL A 182 8.71 7.62 40.52
N LEU A 183 7.82 8.50 40.05
CA LEU A 183 7.98 9.17 38.75
C LEU A 183 9.26 10.03 38.70
N LEU A 184 9.54 10.77 39.76
CA LEU A 184 10.74 11.58 39.87
C LEU A 184 12.01 10.71 39.85
N SER A 185 11.99 9.58 40.57
CA SER A 185 13.09 8.62 40.58
C SER A 185 13.33 8.04 39.18
N GLN A 186 12.28 7.67 38.44
CA GLN A 186 12.38 7.17 37.07
C GLN A 186 12.98 8.21 36.11
N LEU A 187 12.57 9.48 36.23
CA LEU A 187 13.13 10.57 35.43
C LEU A 187 14.61 10.79 35.76
N HIS A 188 14.98 10.72 37.04
CA HIS A 188 16.37 10.81 37.47
C HIS A 188 17.20 9.58 37.06
N ASP A 189 16.64 8.38 37.01
CA ASP A 189 17.34 7.19 36.51
C ASP A 189 17.74 7.36 35.02
N LEU A 190 16.88 8.01 34.23
CA LEU A 190 17.20 8.39 32.84
C LEU A 190 18.27 9.49 32.77
N GLU A 191 18.23 10.45 33.69
CA GLU A 191 19.20 11.56 33.78
C GLU A 191 20.59 11.09 34.22
N ASN A 192 20.65 10.25 35.26
CA ASN A 192 21.87 9.87 35.97
C ASN A 192 22.82 9.00 35.16
N ILE A 193 22.36 8.36 34.07
CA ILE A 193 23.17 7.36 33.36
C ILE A 193 23.86 7.96 32.13
N VAL A 194 23.19 8.80 31.32
CA VAL A 194 23.80 9.41 30.11
C VAL A 194 23.11 10.70 29.61
N LEU A 195 21.84 10.98 29.93
CA LEU A 195 21.04 12.01 29.24
C LEU A 195 20.88 13.28 30.06
N ASP A 196 21.16 14.46 29.48
CA ASP A 196 20.85 15.73 30.14
C ASP A 196 19.33 15.90 30.30
N ARG A 197 18.88 16.68 31.28
CA ARG A 197 17.45 16.95 31.54
C ARG A 197 16.65 17.30 30.28
N ASP A 198 17.19 18.15 29.40
CA ASP A 198 16.56 18.53 28.13
C ASP A 198 16.33 17.32 27.20
N ILE A 199 17.29 16.39 27.15
CA ILE A 199 17.19 15.16 26.37
C ILE A 199 16.12 14.23 26.96
N VAL A 200 16.05 14.11 28.29
CA VAL A 200 15.00 13.33 28.97
C VAL A 200 13.62 13.90 28.65
N VAL A 201 13.44 15.23 28.74
CA VAL A 201 12.17 15.90 28.41
C VAL A 201 11.76 15.68 26.95
N LYS A 202 12.73 15.70 26.02
CA LYS A 202 12.48 15.41 24.60
C LYS A 202 12.13 13.94 24.38
N LEU A 203 12.92 13.02 24.93
CA LEU A 203 12.73 11.58 24.80
C LEU A 203 11.38 11.12 25.35
N VAL A 204 11.06 11.46 26.60
CA VAL A 204 9.80 11.06 27.24
C VAL A 204 8.60 11.73 26.56
N GLY A 205 8.76 12.97 26.05
CA GLY A 205 7.72 13.61 25.25
C GLY A 205 7.44 12.92 23.91
N LEU A 206 8.47 12.36 23.28
CA LEU A 206 8.34 11.60 22.04
C LEU A 206 7.84 10.18 22.30
N CYS A 207 8.34 9.54 23.36
CA CYS A 207 8.10 8.14 23.71
C CYS A 207 7.75 8.00 25.21
N PRO A 208 6.52 8.32 25.62
CA PRO A 208 6.08 8.18 27.01
C PRO A 208 6.27 6.79 27.62
N SER A 209 6.21 5.73 26.79
CA SER A 209 6.36 4.34 27.22
C SER A 209 7.68 4.04 27.94
N VAL A 210 8.70 4.89 27.74
CA VAL A 210 9.99 4.83 28.45
C VAL A 210 9.85 4.98 29.97
N LEU A 211 8.74 5.56 30.46
CA LEU A 211 8.44 5.64 31.90
C LEU A 211 7.97 4.30 32.50
N VAL A 212 7.73 3.27 31.68
CA VAL A 212 7.47 1.91 32.16
C VAL A 212 8.79 1.27 32.58
N SER A 213 8.85 0.75 33.82
CA SER A 213 10.10 0.28 34.46
C SER A 213 10.95 -0.70 33.64
N ASP A 214 10.34 -1.61 32.87
CA ASP A 214 11.08 -2.52 31.99
C ASP A 214 11.67 -1.80 30.76
N GLU A 215 10.96 -0.83 30.20
CA GLU A 215 11.39 -0.10 29.00
C GLU A 215 12.49 0.91 29.29
N SER A 216 12.47 1.54 30.47
CA SER A 216 13.51 2.49 30.88
C SER A 216 14.90 1.85 30.84
N TYR A 217 15.02 0.62 31.33
CA TYR A 217 16.27 -0.14 31.33
C TYR A 217 16.77 -0.47 29.92
N ASP A 218 15.87 -0.85 29.01
CA ASP A 218 16.22 -1.12 27.61
C ASP A 218 16.68 0.15 26.89
N VAL A 219 16.03 1.29 27.13
CA VAL A 219 16.44 2.60 26.60
C VAL A 219 17.83 2.96 27.07
N ILE A 220 18.08 2.87 28.37
CA ILE A 220 19.37 3.16 28.99
C ILE A 220 20.47 2.31 28.33
N LYS A 221 20.21 1.01 28.13
CA LYS A 221 21.16 0.13 27.44
C LYS A 221 21.41 0.54 26.00
N VAL A 222 20.36 0.85 25.24
CA VAL A 222 20.52 1.32 23.85
C VAL A 222 21.38 2.59 23.81
N VAL A 223 21.13 3.55 24.69
CA VAL A 223 21.91 4.79 24.77
C VAL A 223 23.37 4.53 25.13
N LEU A 224 23.64 3.68 26.14
CA LEU A 224 24.99 3.27 26.52
C LEU A 224 25.71 2.56 25.36
N GLU A 225 25.00 1.71 24.64
CA GLU A 225 25.51 1.02 23.47
C GLU A 225 25.86 2.02 22.36
N LEU A 226 24.98 2.96 22.03
CA LEU A 226 25.23 4.02 21.05
C LEU A 226 26.45 4.87 21.44
N LYS A 227 26.59 5.22 22.72
CA LYS A 227 27.76 5.93 23.27
C LYS A 227 29.05 5.12 23.08
N SER A 228 29.00 3.80 23.28
CA SER A 228 30.13 2.88 23.03
C SER A 228 30.53 2.81 21.54
N LEU A 229 29.62 3.18 20.64
CA LEU A 229 29.86 3.30 19.19
C LEU A 229 30.38 4.69 18.78
N GLY A 230 30.52 5.62 19.73
CA GLY A 230 30.93 7.01 19.48
C GLY A 230 29.81 7.90 18.95
N ILE A 231 28.54 7.51 19.13
CA ILE A 231 27.37 8.29 18.74
C ILE A 231 26.97 9.21 19.90
N VAL A 232 26.72 10.48 19.61
CA VAL A 232 26.30 11.49 20.59
C VAL A 232 24.85 11.27 21.01
N ASN A 233 24.53 11.55 22.27
CA ASN A 233 23.22 11.28 22.87
C ASN A 233 22.04 11.95 22.15
N SER A 234 22.22 13.15 21.58
CA SER A 234 21.15 13.85 20.87
C SER A 234 20.79 13.23 19.53
N TRP A 235 21.66 12.38 18.97
CA TRP A 235 21.56 11.89 17.59
C TRP A 235 20.23 11.18 17.30
N PHE A 236 19.77 10.30 18.19
CA PHE A 236 18.53 9.56 17.92
C PHE A 236 17.30 10.47 17.97
N LEU A 237 17.30 11.51 18.82
CA LEU A 237 16.18 12.45 18.94
C LEU A 237 15.90 13.21 17.64
N GLU A 238 16.93 13.46 16.82
CA GLU A 238 16.78 14.11 15.50
C GLU A 238 16.05 13.22 14.48
N HIS A 239 15.84 11.96 14.81
CA HIS A 239 15.33 10.94 13.90
C HIS A 239 14.09 10.21 14.44
N LEU A 240 13.69 10.46 15.69
CA LEU A 240 12.43 9.98 16.23
C LEU A 240 11.25 10.86 15.73
N SER A 241 10.06 10.27 15.66
CA SER A 241 8.82 10.91 15.23
C SER A 241 7.75 10.73 16.31
N ASP A 242 6.91 11.75 16.49
CA ASP A 242 5.77 11.71 17.41
C ASP A 242 4.70 10.66 17.05
N ASP A 243 4.64 10.24 15.78
CA ASP A 243 3.60 9.35 15.26
C ASP A 243 3.99 7.86 15.32
N GLU A 244 5.20 7.54 15.76
CA GLU A 244 5.75 6.19 15.74
C GLU A 244 5.98 5.67 17.18
N SER A 245 5.76 4.37 17.37
CA SER A 245 6.07 3.68 18.63
C SER A 245 7.41 2.97 18.52
N TYR A 246 8.17 2.96 19.62
CA TYR A 246 9.54 2.45 19.63
C TYR A 246 9.70 1.30 20.63
N ASN A 247 10.33 0.22 20.16
CA ASN A 247 10.66 -0.95 20.95
C ASN A 247 12.18 -1.00 21.18
N TRP A 248 12.61 -0.44 22.31
CA TRP A 248 14.01 -0.30 22.67
C TRP A 248 14.72 -1.64 22.86
N LYS A 249 14.01 -2.63 23.38
CA LYS A 249 14.50 -4.02 23.47
C LYS A 249 14.91 -4.56 22.10
N GLN A 250 14.06 -4.38 21.09
CA GLN A 250 14.33 -4.84 19.74
C GLN A 250 15.52 -4.10 19.12
N MET A 251 15.65 -2.79 19.37
CA MET A 251 16.82 -2.02 18.95
C MET A 251 18.11 -2.57 19.60
N LEU A 252 18.07 -2.86 20.90
CA LEU A 252 19.20 -3.46 21.62
C LEU A 252 19.58 -4.83 21.03
N GLU A 253 18.59 -5.70 20.79
CA GLU A 253 18.80 -7.00 20.14
C GLU A 253 19.45 -6.85 18.75
N LEU A 254 19.06 -5.81 17.99
CA LEU A 254 19.66 -5.53 16.68
C LEU A 254 21.12 -5.10 16.79
N LEU A 255 21.44 -4.22 17.74
CA LEU A 255 22.82 -3.79 18.02
C LEU A 255 23.69 -5.00 18.39
N CYS A 256 23.19 -5.87 19.27
CA CYS A 256 23.86 -7.13 19.62
C CYS A 256 24.04 -8.05 18.41
N LEU A 257 23.03 -8.17 17.54
CA LEU A 257 23.11 -8.97 16.32
C LEU A 257 24.19 -8.44 15.37
N LEU A 258 24.23 -7.13 15.13
CA LEU A 258 25.21 -6.51 14.24
C LEU A 258 26.64 -6.71 14.75
N LYS A 259 26.86 -6.61 16.06
CA LYS A 259 28.15 -6.97 16.70
C LYS A 259 28.48 -8.46 16.53
N THR A 260 27.49 -9.34 16.72
CA THR A 260 27.66 -10.81 16.55
C THR A 260 27.96 -11.21 15.10
N LEU A 261 27.56 -10.40 14.13
CA LEU A 261 27.93 -10.56 12.72
C LEU A 261 29.39 -10.14 12.42
N GLY A 262 30.11 -9.59 13.41
CA GLY A 262 31.51 -9.17 13.28
C GLY A 262 31.68 -7.67 12.99
N CYS A 263 30.66 -6.84 13.20
CA CYS A 263 30.76 -5.41 12.94
C CYS A 263 31.51 -4.72 14.08
N GLU A 264 32.69 -4.18 13.81
CA GLU A 264 33.44 -3.38 14.77
C GLU A 264 32.67 -2.12 15.18
N ASN A 265 32.81 -1.70 16.44
CA ASN A 265 32.08 -0.53 16.99
C ASN A 265 32.24 0.74 16.14
N LYS A 266 33.47 1.05 15.67
CA LYS A 266 33.74 2.24 14.83
C LYS A 266 33.04 2.18 13.47
N HIS A 267 32.93 0.99 12.89
CA HIS A 267 32.23 0.78 11.62
C HIS A 267 30.72 0.87 11.82
N LEU A 268 30.19 0.24 12.88
CA LEU A 268 28.77 0.30 13.22
C LEU A 268 28.31 1.73 13.54
N GLY A 269 29.10 2.49 14.31
CA GLY A 269 28.82 3.89 14.59
C GLY A 269 28.67 4.73 13.32
N ARG A 270 29.65 4.63 12.40
CA ARG A 270 29.58 5.32 11.09
C ARG A 270 28.39 4.89 10.25
N LEU A 271 28.07 3.59 10.24
CA LEU A 271 26.92 3.05 9.51
C LEU A 271 25.61 3.66 10.01
N LEU A 272 25.40 3.68 11.33
CA LEU A 272 24.19 4.22 11.93
C LEU A 272 24.09 5.72 11.71
N CYS A 273 25.16 6.49 11.88
CA CYS A 273 25.15 7.92 11.59
C CYS A 273 24.79 8.23 10.13
N LYS A 274 25.27 7.41 9.17
CA LYS A 274 24.93 7.56 7.75
C LYS A 274 23.50 7.12 7.43
N HIS A 275 23.02 6.06 8.09
CA HIS A 275 21.71 5.47 7.86
C HIS A 275 20.94 5.20 9.16
N PRO A 276 20.39 6.25 9.82
CA PRO A 276 19.69 6.12 11.10
C PRO A 276 18.51 5.13 11.06
N THR A 277 17.88 5.02 9.87
CA THR A 277 16.75 4.12 9.63
C THR A 277 17.08 2.65 9.89
N ILE A 278 18.36 2.24 9.83
CA ILE A 278 18.77 0.87 10.13
C ILE A 278 18.40 0.48 11.56
N LEU A 279 18.55 1.38 12.53
CA LEU A 279 18.21 1.10 13.93
C LEU A 279 16.81 1.62 14.29
N LEU A 280 16.47 2.83 13.85
CA LEU A 280 15.33 3.56 14.38
C LEU A 280 14.03 3.25 13.63
N GLN A 281 14.07 2.99 12.32
CA GLN A 281 12.87 2.71 11.54
C GLN A 281 12.30 1.34 11.95
N ASP A 282 11.02 1.31 12.32
CA ASP A 282 10.35 0.10 12.84
C ASP A 282 11.10 -0.54 14.02
N SER A 283 11.83 0.24 14.82
CA SER A 283 12.68 -0.27 15.90
C SER A 283 13.66 -1.36 15.45
N GLY A 284 14.20 -1.22 14.23
CA GLY A 284 15.17 -2.14 13.65
C GLY A 284 14.55 -3.40 13.05
N ARG A 285 13.22 -3.57 13.13
CA ARG A 285 12.52 -4.74 12.58
C ARG A 285 12.77 -4.92 11.08
N SER A 286 12.76 -3.83 10.32
CA SER A 286 13.01 -3.88 8.87
C SER A 286 14.44 -4.37 8.58
N THR A 287 15.43 -3.96 9.38
CA THR A 287 16.82 -4.44 9.28
C THR A 287 16.91 -5.93 9.63
N PHE A 288 16.25 -6.38 10.71
CA PHE A 288 16.17 -7.80 11.02
C PHE A 288 15.61 -8.63 9.86
N LEU A 289 14.58 -8.12 9.18
CA LEU A 289 14.00 -8.78 8.02
C LEU A 289 15.02 -8.88 6.88
N VAL A 290 15.75 -7.81 6.57
CA VAL A 290 16.80 -7.83 5.55
C VAL A 290 17.88 -8.85 5.89
N ILE A 291 18.43 -8.82 7.10
CA ILE A 291 19.47 -9.76 7.56
C ILE A 291 18.94 -11.20 7.49
N SER A 292 17.73 -11.44 8.00
CA SER A 292 17.11 -12.78 8.02
C SER A 292 16.85 -13.30 6.61
N PHE A 293 16.41 -12.41 5.71
CA PHE A 293 16.13 -12.74 4.33
C PHE A 293 17.42 -13.11 3.59
N LEU A 294 18.49 -12.33 3.73
CA LEU A 294 19.80 -12.62 3.14
C LEU A 294 20.38 -13.94 3.67
N LEU A 295 20.40 -14.15 5.00
CA LEU A 295 20.85 -15.41 5.60
C LEU A 295 20.08 -16.62 5.05
N LYS A 296 18.78 -16.45 4.78
CA LYS A 296 17.94 -17.53 4.27
C LYS A 296 18.31 -17.94 2.84
N PHE A 297 18.74 -17.00 2.00
CA PHE A 297 19.21 -17.29 0.64
C PHE A 297 20.67 -17.76 0.59
N GLY A 298 21.34 -17.88 1.75
CA GLY A 298 22.69 -18.43 1.84
C GLY A 298 23.80 -17.39 1.87
N VAL A 299 23.47 -16.10 2.05
CA VAL A 299 24.50 -15.06 2.25
C VAL A 299 25.24 -15.37 3.54
N SER A 300 26.58 -15.42 3.49
CA SER A 300 27.38 -15.69 4.68
C SER A 300 27.32 -14.50 5.65
N LYS A 301 27.52 -14.76 6.95
CA LYS A 301 27.54 -13.68 7.95
C LYS A 301 28.58 -12.60 7.63
N ASN A 302 29.72 -13.00 7.08
CA ASN A 302 30.83 -12.11 6.73
C ASN A 302 30.47 -11.22 5.53
N ASP A 303 29.60 -11.70 4.63
CA ASP A 303 29.18 -10.97 3.44
C ASP A 303 28.02 -10.00 3.72
N ILE A 304 27.32 -10.12 4.85
CA ILE A 304 26.18 -9.25 5.18
C ILE A 304 26.63 -7.83 5.51
N LEU A 305 27.71 -7.66 6.29
CA LEU A 305 28.15 -6.34 6.75
C LEU A 305 28.64 -5.43 5.62
N PRO A 306 29.41 -5.91 4.63
CA PRO A 306 29.78 -5.11 3.46
C PRO A 306 28.56 -4.54 2.70
N LEU A 307 27.43 -5.24 2.69
CA LEU A 307 26.20 -4.78 2.02
C LEU A 307 25.61 -3.53 2.66
N PHE A 308 25.68 -3.44 3.99
CA PHE A 308 25.22 -2.24 4.71
C PHE A 308 26.19 -1.06 4.54
N SER A 309 27.47 -1.32 4.27
CA SER A 309 28.43 -0.24 3.99
C SER A 309 28.16 0.42 2.62
N GLN A 310 27.67 -0.37 1.65
CA GLN A 310 27.25 0.09 0.32
C GLN A 310 25.74 0.33 0.24
N PHE A 311 25.09 0.53 1.39
CA PHE A 311 23.64 0.66 1.44
C PHE A 311 23.19 1.86 0.58
N PRO A 312 22.21 1.65 -0.32
CA PRO A 312 21.70 2.73 -1.18
C PRO A 312 21.06 3.84 -0.36
N GLU A 313 20.95 5.04 -0.92
CA GLU A 313 20.23 6.18 -0.32
C GLU A 313 18.71 6.00 -0.41
N ILE A 314 18.21 4.90 0.15
CA ILE A 314 16.79 4.61 0.35
C ILE A 314 16.55 4.15 1.78
N LYS A 315 15.32 4.24 2.25
CA LYS A 315 14.95 3.78 3.58
C LYS A 315 14.98 2.24 3.67
N ILE A 316 15.32 1.70 4.85
CA ILE A 316 15.48 0.24 5.03
C ILE A 316 14.18 -0.55 4.84
N ARG A 317 13.03 0.02 5.21
CA ARG A 317 11.71 -0.58 4.96
C ARG A 317 11.45 -0.77 3.46
N GLU A 318 11.80 0.23 2.65
CA GLU A 318 11.69 0.20 1.19
C GLU A 318 12.64 -0.82 0.58
N TYR A 319 13.89 -0.87 1.06
CA TYR A 319 14.87 -1.88 0.64
C TYR A 319 14.37 -3.31 0.92
N ALA A 320 13.84 -3.56 2.13
CA ALA A 320 13.24 -4.84 2.50
C ALA A 320 12.05 -5.22 1.60
N SER A 321 11.19 -4.25 1.29
CA SER A 321 10.04 -4.42 0.39
C SER A 321 10.49 -4.76 -1.03
N ASN A 322 11.52 -4.08 -1.53
CA ASN A 322 12.08 -4.32 -2.86
C ASN A 322 12.71 -5.71 -2.96
N LEU A 323 13.48 -6.17 -1.96
CA LEU A 323 14.01 -7.54 -1.94
C LEU A 323 12.89 -8.58 -2.05
N ARG A 324 11.79 -8.38 -1.31
CA ARG A 324 10.60 -9.25 -1.39
C ARG A 324 10.00 -9.26 -2.79
N ARG A 325 9.79 -8.08 -3.37
CA ARG A 325 9.23 -7.92 -4.73
C ARG A 325 10.12 -8.53 -5.79
N SER A 326 11.44 -8.40 -5.65
CA SER A 326 12.43 -9.02 -6.53
C SER A 326 12.34 -10.54 -6.48
N TYR A 327 12.21 -11.15 -5.29
CA TYR A 327 11.97 -12.59 -5.18
C TYR A 327 10.69 -13.03 -5.92
N TYR A 328 9.57 -12.33 -5.70
CA TYR A 328 8.32 -12.66 -6.40
C TYR A 328 8.43 -12.46 -7.92
N PHE A 329 9.13 -11.42 -8.36
CA PHE A 329 9.37 -11.17 -9.77
C PHE A 329 10.13 -12.34 -10.41
N LEU A 330 11.24 -12.75 -9.80
CA LEU A 330 12.09 -13.84 -10.28
C LEU A 330 11.36 -15.19 -10.27
N SER A 331 10.60 -15.47 -9.21
CA SER A 331 9.75 -16.66 -9.13
C SER A 331 8.67 -16.68 -10.22
N LYS A 332 8.02 -15.54 -10.50
CA LYS A 332 6.94 -15.43 -11.49
C LYS A 332 7.41 -15.53 -12.94
N ILE A 333 8.68 -15.25 -13.21
CA ILE A 333 9.33 -15.56 -14.50
C ILE A 333 9.88 -16.99 -14.58
N GLU A 334 9.53 -17.84 -13.60
CA GLU A 334 9.90 -19.26 -13.55
C GLU A 334 11.42 -19.47 -13.46
N MET A 335 12.11 -18.58 -12.73
CA MET A 335 13.52 -18.79 -12.40
C MET A 335 13.64 -19.88 -11.32
N ASP A 336 14.63 -20.75 -11.48
CA ASP A 336 14.92 -21.80 -10.51
C ASP A 336 15.34 -21.24 -9.15
N VAL A 337 15.00 -21.95 -8.06
CA VAL A 337 15.25 -21.49 -6.69
C VAL A 337 16.75 -21.32 -6.41
N ASP A 338 17.60 -22.19 -6.95
CA ASP A 338 19.05 -22.10 -6.78
C ASP A 338 19.63 -20.89 -7.53
N ASP A 339 19.10 -20.61 -8.72
CA ASP A 339 19.47 -19.41 -9.48
C ASP A 339 19.05 -18.13 -8.75
N ILE A 340 17.85 -18.13 -8.15
CA ILE A 340 17.38 -17.02 -7.31
C ILE A 340 18.32 -16.83 -6.11
N ALA A 341 18.66 -17.91 -5.40
CA ALA A 341 19.56 -17.86 -4.26
C ALA A 341 20.93 -17.27 -4.65
N LYS A 342 21.53 -17.73 -5.76
CA LYS A 342 22.77 -17.17 -6.29
C LYS A 342 22.68 -15.67 -6.56
N LEU A 343 21.57 -15.19 -7.12
CA LEU A 343 21.34 -13.75 -7.34
C LEU A 343 21.28 -12.97 -6.03
N PHE A 344 20.59 -13.47 -5.01
CA PHE A 344 20.53 -12.81 -3.70
C PHE A 344 21.87 -12.85 -2.96
N CYS A 345 22.72 -13.84 -3.21
CA CYS A 345 24.08 -13.88 -2.68
C CYS A 345 25.04 -12.92 -3.37
N SER A 346 24.93 -12.77 -4.70
CA SER A 346 25.90 -12.00 -5.48
C SER A 346 25.48 -10.55 -5.74
N HIS A 347 24.18 -10.26 -5.84
CA HIS A 347 23.66 -8.96 -6.24
C HIS A 347 22.51 -8.42 -5.35
N PRO A 348 22.57 -8.54 -4.00
CA PRO A 348 21.51 -8.04 -3.13
C PRO A 348 21.33 -6.52 -3.23
N HIS A 349 22.41 -5.77 -3.47
CA HIS A 349 22.35 -4.31 -3.67
C HIS A 349 21.41 -3.93 -4.83
N ILE A 350 21.44 -4.64 -5.96
CA ILE A 350 20.52 -4.40 -7.10
C ILE A 350 19.09 -4.77 -6.70
N LEU A 351 18.91 -5.95 -6.12
CA LEU A 351 17.59 -6.53 -5.84
C LEU A 351 16.78 -5.72 -4.81
N GLY A 352 17.44 -4.98 -3.92
CA GLY A 352 16.78 -4.12 -2.92
C GLY A 352 16.72 -2.63 -3.28
N SER A 353 17.51 -2.15 -4.25
CA SER A 353 17.67 -0.70 -4.49
C SER A 353 16.47 -0.02 -5.16
N PHE A 354 15.62 -0.76 -5.90
CA PHE A 354 14.54 -0.16 -6.67
C PHE A 354 13.32 -1.08 -6.78
N CYS A 355 12.17 -0.47 -7.08
CA CYS A 355 10.95 -1.22 -7.31
C CYS A 355 10.86 -1.65 -8.78
N LEU A 356 10.79 -2.96 -9.03
CA LEU A 356 10.60 -3.53 -10.36
C LEU A 356 9.19 -3.29 -10.91
N LYS A 357 9.07 -3.15 -12.24
CA LYS A 357 7.78 -3.21 -12.94
C LYS A 357 7.15 -4.59 -12.73
N ALA A 358 5.82 -4.67 -12.79
CA ALA A 358 5.12 -5.95 -12.79
C ALA A 358 5.59 -6.83 -13.97
N VAL A 359 5.70 -8.15 -13.76
CA VAL A 359 6.19 -9.10 -14.78
C VAL A 359 5.47 -8.94 -16.12
N LYS A 360 4.13 -8.80 -16.13
CA LYS A 360 3.36 -8.59 -17.36
C LYS A 360 3.82 -7.34 -18.11
N THR A 361 4.04 -6.24 -17.39
CA THR A 361 4.53 -4.98 -17.97
C THR A 361 5.95 -5.14 -18.49
N ALA A 362 6.86 -5.77 -17.73
CA ALA A 362 8.23 -6.02 -18.14
C ALA A 362 8.30 -6.86 -19.43
N LEU A 363 7.54 -7.95 -19.52
CA LEU A 363 7.48 -8.82 -20.70
C LEU A 363 6.92 -8.07 -21.92
N ASN A 364 5.87 -7.26 -21.73
CA ASN A 364 5.28 -6.46 -22.80
C ASN A 364 6.26 -5.39 -23.31
N CYS A 365 6.94 -4.67 -22.41
CA CYS A 365 7.91 -3.65 -22.78
C CYS A 365 9.12 -4.22 -23.52
N LEU A 366 9.61 -5.40 -23.10
CA LEU A 366 10.73 -6.07 -23.75
C LEU A 366 10.33 -6.85 -25.01
N ASN A 367 9.03 -7.03 -25.28
CA ASN A 367 8.51 -7.95 -26.28
C ASN A 367 9.16 -9.35 -26.16
N SER A 368 9.21 -9.87 -24.92
CA SER A 368 9.96 -11.08 -24.58
C SER A 368 9.13 -12.04 -23.75
N GLY A 369 9.43 -13.34 -23.84
CA GLY A 369 8.88 -14.38 -22.98
C GLY A 369 9.65 -14.53 -21.66
N LYS A 370 9.03 -15.23 -20.70
CA LYS A 370 9.61 -15.48 -19.36
C LYS A 370 10.99 -16.12 -19.43
N LYS A 371 11.14 -17.21 -20.20
CA LYS A 371 12.42 -17.95 -20.33
C LYS A 371 13.57 -17.08 -20.84
N ARG A 372 13.31 -16.25 -21.85
CA ARG A 372 14.32 -15.34 -22.41
C ARG A 372 14.71 -14.27 -21.40
N LEU A 373 13.73 -13.66 -20.72
CA LEU A 373 14.00 -12.69 -19.66
C LEU A 373 14.78 -13.32 -18.50
N CYS A 374 14.40 -14.54 -18.09
CA CYS A 374 15.12 -15.31 -17.08
C CYS A 374 16.58 -15.54 -17.47
N GLY A 375 16.84 -16.02 -18.69
CA GLY A 375 18.20 -16.21 -19.21
C GLY A 375 19.03 -14.91 -19.25
N MET A 376 18.40 -13.79 -19.62
CA MET A 376 19.05 -12.48 -19.62
C MET A 376 19.45 -12.03 -18.21
N ILE A 377 18.55 -12.14 -17.23
CA ILE A 377 18.84 -11.76 -15.84
C ILE A 377 19.94 -12.65 -15.26
N LYS A 378 19.94 -13.95 -15.58
CA LYS A 378 21.01 -14.87 -15.14
C LYS A 378 22.38 -14.52 -15.73
N SER A 379 22.40 -14.06 -16.97
CA SER A 379 23.64 -13.68 -17.66
C SER A 379 24.14 -12.31 -17.20
N ASN A 380 23.22 -11.37 -16.95
CA ASN A 380 23.53 -10.03 -16.50
C ASN A 380 22.42 -9.48 -15.59
N PRO A 381 22.59 -9.56 -14.26
CA PRO A 381 21.61 -9.06 -13.28
C PRO A 381 21.35 -7.55 -13.35
N GLU A 382 22.28 -6.78 -13.92
CA GLU A 382 22.15 -5.32 -14.07
C GLU A 382 20.94 -4.89 -14.90
N ILE A 383 20.46 -5.76 -15.80
CA ILE A 383 19.25 -5.53 -16.61
C ILE A 383 18.01 -5.25 -15.73
N LEU A 384 18.01 -5.69 -14.47
CA LEU A 384 16.93 -5.39 -13.54
C LEU A 384 16.76 -3.87 -13.31
N LYS A 385 17.83 -3.07 -13.39
CA LYS A 385 17.78 -1.60 -13.28
C LYS A 385 16.94 -0.97 -14.39
N ASP A 386 17.06 -1.48 -15.61
CA ASP A 386 16.26 -1.04 -16.76
C ASP A 386 14.79 -1.40 -16.60
N LEU A 387 14.49 -2.42 -15.79
CA LEU A 387 13.14 -2.87 -15.47
C LEU A 387 12.53 -2.19 -14.23
N ALA A 388 13.22 -1.22 -13.64
CA ALA A 388 12.67 -0.42 -12.55
C ALA A 388 11.46 0.42 -13.01
N ILE A 389 10.55 0.72 -12.08
CA ILE A 389 9.48 1.69 -12.32
C ILE A 389 10.12 3.05 -12.64
N GLY A 390 9.62 3.74 -13.66
CA GLY A 390 10.21 4.99 -14.17
C GLY A 390 11.24 4.81 -15.30
N SER A 391 11.93 3.67 -15.38
CA SER A 391 12.91 3.41 -16.44
C SER A 391 12.26 3.20 -17.82
N LYS A 392 12.91 3.73 -18.87
CA LYS A 392 12.54 3.53 -20.27
C LYS A 392 13.10 2.19 -20.76
N VAL A 393 12.21 1.27 -21.13
CA VAL A 393 12.58 -0.08 -21.60
C VAL A 393 12.52 -0.12 -23.12
N THR A 394 13.61 -0.52 -23.77
CA THR A 394 13.65 -0.76 -25.22
C THR A 394 13.21 -2.20 -25.54
N PRO A 395 12.31 -2.41 -26.53
CA PRO A 395 11.95 -3.75 -26.98
C PRO A 395 13.17 -4.51 -27.50
N LEU A 396 13.24 -5.80 -27.19
CA LEU A 396 14.31 -6.67 -27.68
C LEU A 396 14.02 -7.12 -29.11
N PRO A 397 15.07 -7.38 -29.92
CA PRO A 397 14.88 -7.94 -31.25
C PRO A 397 14.22 -9.33 -31.13
N PRO A 398 13.41 -9.76 -32.11
CA PRO A 398 12.86 -11.11 -32.12
C PRO A 398 14.00 -12.14 -32.09
N SER A 399 13.81 -13.24 -31.35
CA SER A 399 14.81 -14.31 -31.28
C SER A 399 15.04 -14.90 -32.67
N LYS A 400 16.30 -14.98 -33.11
CA LYS A 400 16.68 -15.51 -34.45
C LYS A 400 16.17 -16.94 -34.65
N ASP A 401 16.23 -17.77 -33.61
CA ASP A 401 15.82 -19.17 -33.65
C ASP A 401 14.31 -19.33 -33.91
N CYS A 402 13.49 -18.46 -33.29
CA CYS A 402 12.04 -18.47 -33.46
C CYS A 402 11.64 -18.04 -34.88
N THR A 403 12.40 -17.14 -35.51
CA THR A 403 12.17 -16.73 -36.89
C THR A 403 12.53 -17.86 -37.86
N LEU A 404 13.66 -18.54 -37.64
CA LEU A 404 14.09 -19.66 -38.49
C LEU A 404 13.10 -20.83 -38.48
N GLU A 405 12.59 -21.22 -37.32
CA GLU A 405 11.60 -22.30 -37.23
C GLU A 405 10.29 -21.95 -37.95
N LYS A 406 9.84 -20.69 -37.84
CA LYS A 406 8.65 -20.22 -38.56
C LYS A 406 8.87 -20.17 -40.06
N THR A 407 10.06 -19.75 -40.50
CA THR A 407 10.46 -19.77 -41.90
C THR A 407 10.40 -21.21 -42.43
N LYS A 408 10.99 -22.18 -41.73
CA LYS A 408 10.93 -23.60 -42.11
C LYS A 408 9.49 -24.11 -42.22
N PHE A 409 8.66 -23.83 -41.20
CA PHE A 409 7.24 -24.20 -41.23
C PHE A 409 6.50 -23.62 -42.45
N LEU A 410 6.75 -22.37 -42.80
CA LEU A 410 6.14 -21.74 -43.98
C LEU A 410 6.63 -22.35 -45.29
N LEU A 411 7.92 -22.67 -45.40
CA LEU A 411 8.49 -23.37 -46.56
C LEU A 411 7.85 -24.76 -46.73
N ASP A 412 7.66 -25.50 -45.63
CA ASP A 412 6.99 -26.81 -45.63
C ASP A 412 5.52 -26.73 -46.09
N LEU A 413 4.88 -25.57 -45.93
CA LEU A 413 3.53 -25.29 -46.43
C LEU A 413 3.51 -24.79 -47.89
N GLY A 414 4.67 -24.67 -48.54
CA GLY A 414 4.79 -24.22 -49.92
C GLY A 414 4.80 -22.71 -50.10
N PHE A 415 5.15 -21.93 -49.07
CA PHE A 415 5.43 -20.51 -49.24
C PHE A 415 6.77 -20.34 -49.96
N VAL A 416 6.85 -19.34 -50.85
CA VAL A 416 8.11 -18.99 -51.54
C VAL A 416 8.99 -18.16 -50.60
N GLU A 417 10.26 -18.56 -50.49
CA GLU A 417 11.24 -17.86 -49.66
C GLU A 417 11.36 -16.39 -50.08
N ASN A 418 11.42 -15.49 -49.10
CA ASN A 418 11.51 -14.04 -49.31
C ASN A 418 10.35 -13.40 -50.12
N SER A 419 9.24 -14.10 -50.32
CA SER A 419 8.05 -13.50 -50.93
C SER A 419 7.36 -12.50 -50.00
N ASP A 420 6.58 -11.59 -50.60
CA ASP A 420 5.71 -10.66 -49.86
C ASP A 420 4.67 -11.41 -49.01
N GLU A 421 4.22 -12.58 -49.46
CA GLU A 421 3.28 -13.44 -48.76
C GLU A 421 3.90 -14.01 -47.48
N MET A 422 5.12 -14.56 -47.58
CA MET A 422 5.87 -15.07 -46.44
C MET A 422 6.16 -13.95 -45.43
N THR A 423 6.60 -12.78 -45.92
CA THR A 423 6.86 -11.61 -45.09
C THR A 423 5.60 -11.15 -44.35
N ARG A 424 4.45 -11.14 -45.03
CA ARG A 424 3.15 -10.80 -44.44
C ARG A 424 2.72 -11.82 -43.38
N ALA A 425 2.92 -13.11 -43.64
CA ALA A 425 2.61 -14.17 -42.69
C ALA A 425 3.48 -14.07 -41.42
N LEU A 426 4.80 -13.96 -41.59
CA LEU A 426 5.76 -13.82 -40.48
C LEU A 426 5.46 -12.59 -39.60
N LYS A 427 5.05 -11.47 -40.20
CA LYS A 427 4.66 -10.25 -39.47
C LYS A 427 3.36 -10.43 -38.66
N ARG A 428 2.45 -11.30 -39.09
CA ARG A 428 1.12 -11.47 -38.49
C ARG A 428 1.06 -12.63 -37.50
N PHE A 429 1.91 -13.64 -37.64
CA PHE A 429 1.92 -14.82 -36.78
C PHE A 429 2.37 -14.53 -35.35
N ARG A 430 1.63 -15.09 -34.39
CA ARG A 430 1.90 -15.04 -32.95
C ARG A 430 2.05 -16.46 -32.40
N GLY A 431 3.09 -16.69 -31.61
CA GLY A 431 3.44 -18.01 -31.08
C GLY A 431 4.68 -18.62 -31.74
N ARG A 432 5.01 -19.86 -31.37
CA ARG A 432 6.13 -20.65 -31.93
C ARG A 432 5.69 -21.45 -33.15
N ALA A 433 6.63 -21.95 -33.96
CA ALA A 433 6.31 -22.76 -35.14
C ALA A 433 5.48 -24.01 -34.79
N GLY A 434 5.81 -24.69 -33.69
CA GLY A 434 5.02 -25.84 -33.22
C GLY A 434 3.57 -25.50 -32.86
N GLU A 435 3.32 -24.35 -32.23
CA GLU A 435 1.96 -23.88 -31.90
C GLU A 435 1.17 -23.47 -33.15
N LEU A 436 1.85 -22.90 -34.15
CA LEU A 436 1.23 -22.58 -35.44
C LEU A 436 0.88 -23.85 -36.21
N LYS A 437 1.76 -24.86 -36.15
CA LYS A 437 1.52 -26.18 -36.74
C LYS A 437 0.34 -26.90 -36.07
N GLU A 438 0.28 -26.91 -34.74
CA GLU A 438 -0.85 -27.48 -34.00
C GLU A 438 -2.20 -26.87 -34.44
N ARG A 439 -2.26 -25.54 -34.58
CA ARG A 439 -3.48 -24.84 -35.02
C ARG A 439 -3.80 -25.06 -36.49
N PHE A 440 -2.78 -25.26 -37.33
CA PHE A 440 -2.96 -25.68 -38.71
C PHE A 440 -3.55 -27.10 -38.77
N ASP A 441 -2.97 -28.04 -38.02
CA ASP A 441 -3.42 -29.42 -37.96
C ASP A 441 -4.85 -29.51 -37.38
N CYS A 442 -5.21 -28.64 -36.42
CA CYS A 442 -6.58 -28.49 -35.91
C CYS A 442 -7.58 -28.14 -37.03
N LEU A 443 -7.26 -27.20 -37.93
CA LEU A 443 -8.12 -26.88 -39.07
C LEU A 443 -8.26 -28.07 -40.03
N VAL A 444 -7.19 -28.82 -40.29
CA VAL A 444 -7.27 -30.04 -41.11
C VAL A 444 -8.15 -31.10 -40.45
N ASN A 445 -8.00 -31.30 -39.13
CA ASN A 445 -8.79 -32.27 -38.35
C ASN A 445 -10.28 -31.89 -38.27
N LEU A 446 -10.61 -30.60 -38.38
CA LEU A 446 -11.97 -30.09 -38.46
C LEU A 446 -12.64 -30.34 -39.83
N GLY A 447 -11.94 -30.98 -40.77
CA GLY A 447 -12.48 -31.42 -42.06
C GLY A 447 -12.18 -30.52 -43.24
N PHE A 448 -11.32 -29.51 -43.08
CA PHE A 448 -10.82 -28.72 -44.22
C PHE A 448 -9.76 -29.52 -45.00
N ASP A 449 -9.76 -29.41 -46.33
CA ASP A 449 -8.68 -30.00 -47.11
C ASP A 449 -7.35 -29.27 -46.84
N ARG A 450 -6.25 -30.03 -46.79
CA ARG A 450 -4.93 -29.47 -46.48
C ARG A 450 -4.54 -28.35 -47.44
N LYS A 451 -4.87 -28.46 -48.73
CA LYS A 451 -4.57 -27.40 -49.72
C LYS A 451 -5.42 -26.17 -49.47
N GLU A 452 -6.68 -26.34 -49.11
CA GLU A 452 -7.55 -25.22 -48.73
C GLU A 452 -7.00 -24.48 -47.51
N VAL A 453 -6.58 -25.18 -46.46
CA VAL A 453 -5.99 -24.53 -45.26
C VAL A 453 -4.72 -23.73 -45.61
N ILE A 454 -3.90 -24.21 -46.54
CA ILE A 454 -2.72 -23.48 -47.03
C ILE A 454 -3.14 -22.17 -47.71
N GLU A 455 -4.14 -22.20 -48.59
CA GLU A 455 -4.66 -21.00 -49.26
C GLU A 455 -5.35 -20.04 -48.27
N MET A 456 -6.02 -20.59 -47.24
CA MET A 456 -6.57 -19.81 -46.14
C MET A 456 -5.47 -19.07 -45.36
N LEU A 457 -4.33 -19.72 -45.12
CA LEU A 457 -3.18 -19.11 -44.45
C LEU A 457 -2.50 -18.04 -45.31
N LYS A 458 -2.35 -18.26 -46.62
CA LYS A 458 -1.78 -17.26 -47.54
C LYS A 458 -2.61 -15.97 -47.57
N SER A 459 -3.93 -16.12 -47.61
CA SER A 459 -4.87 -14.99 -47.65
C SER A 459 -5.09 -14.34 -46.28
N SER A 460 -5.15 -15.12 -45.20
CA SER A 460 -5.44 -14.66 -43.83
C SER A 460 -4.56 -15.33 -42.78
N PRO A 461 -3.27 -14.97 -42.67
CA PRO A 461 -2.33 -15.62 -41.73
C PRO A 461 -2.77 -15.54 -40.26
N GLN A 462 -3.54 -14.53 -39.89
CA GLN A 462 -3.99 -14.31 -38.51
C GLN A 462 -4.95 -15.38 -37.97
N ILE A 463 -5.51 -16.28 -38.80
CA ILE A 463 -6.46 -17.31 -38.34
C ILE A 463 -5.81 -18.26 -37.32
N VAL A 464 -4.54 -18.62 -37.51
CA VAL A 464 -3.76 -19.45 -36.58
C VAL A 464 -3.18 -18.67 -35.40
N ASN A 465 -3.64 -17.45 -35.15
CA ASN A 465 -3.39 -16.75 -33.88
C ASN A 465 -4.46 -17.06 -32.81
N GLN A 466 -5.52 -17.79 -33.16
CA GLN A 466 -6.54 -18.26 -32.23
C GLN A 466 -6.09 -19.56 -31.54
N THR A 467 -6.65 -19.88 -30.38
CA THR A 467 -6.44 -21.20 -29.74
C THR A 467 -7.20 -22.29 -30.50
N SER A 468 -6.73 -23.54 -30.43
CA SER A 468 -7.38 -24.70 -31.06
C SER A 468 -8.85 -24.82 -30.60
N GLU A 469 -9.11 -24.69 -29.29
CA GLU A 469 -10.46 -24.66 -28.72
C GLU A 469 -11.38 -23.58 -29.33
N LEU A 470 -10.85 -22.37 -29.59
CA LEU A 470 -11.63 -21.30 -30.22
C LEU A 470 -11.87 -21.53 -31.70
N LEU A 471 -10.94 -22.19 -32.41
CA LEU A 471 -11.14 -22.57 -33.80
C LEU A 471 -12.23 -23.62 -33.91
N GLU A 472 -12.18 -24.67 -33.09
CA GLU A 472 -13.20 -25.71 -33.00
C GLU A 472 -14.57 -25.11 -32.70
N MET A 473 -14.69 -24.30 -31.64
CA MET A 473 -15.95 -23.65 -31.28
C MET A 473 -16.51 -22.77 -32.40
N LYS A 474 -15.66 -22.03 -33.13
CA LYS A 474 -16.11 -21.17 -34.23
C LYS A 474 -16.58 -21.99 -35.43
N VAL A 475 -15.86 -23.05 -35.79
CA VAL A 475 -16.23 -23.92 -36.91
C VAL A 475 -17.50 -24.68 -36.58
N ASP A 476 -17.60 -25.29 -35.40
CA ASP A 476 -18.79 -26.00 -34.91
C ASP A 476 -20.02 -25.09 -34.88
N PHE A 477 -19.89 -23.86 -34.39
CA PHE A 477 -21.00 -22.91 -34.41
C PHE A 477 -21.45 -22.56 -35.84
N LEU A 478 -20.52 -22.33 -36.76
CA LEU A 478 -20.88 -21.95 -38.13
C LEU A 478 -21.45 -23.11 -38.94
N VAL A 479 -20.85 -24.31 -38.80
CA VAL A 479 -21.20 -25.49 -39.60
C VAL A 479 -22.36 -26.24 -38.98
N ASN A 480 -22.23 -26.67 -37.72
CA ASN A 480 -23.20 -27.55 -37.08
C ASN A 480 -24.42 -26.78 -36.57
N HIS A 481 -24.24 -25.60 -35.97
CA HIS A 481 -25.37 -24.83 -35.41
C HIS A 481 -26.09 -23.97 -36.46
N LEU A 482 -25.37 -23.38 -37.41
CA LEU A 482 -25.96 -22.48 -38.41
C LEU A 482 -26.09 -23.09 -39.82
N GLY A 483 -25.53 -24.29 -40.03
CA GLY A 483 -25.67 -25.02 -41.30
C GLY A 483 -24.86 -24.46 -42.46
N TYR A 484 -23.81 -23.65 -42.21
CA TYR A 484 -22.95 -23.18 -43.30
C TYR A 484 -22.01 -24.31 -43.77
N PRO A 485 -21.80 -24.48 -45.08
CA PRO A 485 -20.79 -25.43 -45.57
C PRO A 485 -19.38 -24.94 -45.23
N LEU A 486 -18.44 -25.85 -45.02
CA LEU A 486 -17.03 -25.54 -44.75
C LEU A 486 -16.42 -24.62 -45.83
N SER A 487 -16.85 -24.77 -47.08
CA SER A 487 -16.44 -23.91 -48.21
C SER A 487 -16.76 -22.42 -48.02
N SER A 488 -17.79 -22.09 -47.22
CA SER A 488 -18.10 -20.69 -46.87
C SER A 488 -17.06 -20.09 -45.93
N ILE A 489 -16.40 -20.91 -45.12
CA ILE A 489 -15.34 -20.50 -44.21
C ILE A 489 -14.00 -20.41 -44.97
N SER A 490 -13.69 -21.40 -45.82
CA SER A 490 -12.46 -21.36 -46.64
C SER A 490 -12.46 -20.20 -47.65
N GLY A 491 -13.63 -19.84 -48.20
CA GLY A 491 -13.79 -18.65 -49.04
C GLY A 491 -13.65 -17.31 -48.31
N TYR A 492 -13.79 -17.27 -46.97
CA TYR A 492 -13.55 -16.07 -46.17
C TYR A 492 -12.94 -16.41 -44.79
N PRO A 493 -11.65 -16.77 -44.73
CA PRO A 493 -11.03 -17.35 -43.53
C PRO A 493 -10.92 -16.36 -42.37
N SER A 494 -10.87 -15.07 -42.68
CA SER A 494 -10.87 -13.98 -41.70
C SER A 494 -12.08 -14.03 -40.76
N THR A 495 -13.15 -14.75 -41.10
CA THR A 495 -14.25 -15.11 -40.19
C THR A 495 -13.75 -15.66 -38.86
N LEU A 496 -12.76 -16.56 -38.89
CA LEU A 496 -12.20 -17.22 -37.71
C LEU A 496 -11.41 -16.25 -36.82
N SER A 497 -11.07 -15.06 -37.31
CA SER A 497 -10.30 -14.05 -36.57
C SER A 497 -11.16 -13.06 -35.80
N TYR A 498 -12.48 -13.02 -36.04
CA TYR A 498 -13.37 -12.15 -35.26
C TYR A 498 -13.62 -12.72 -33.85
N ALA A 499 -13.98 -11.84 -32.91
CA ALA A 499 -14.47 -12.23 -31.59
C ALA A 499 -15.70 -13.15 -31.74
N ILE A 500 -15.77 -14.23 -30.96
CA ILE A 500 -16.83 -15.24 -31.09
C ILE A 500 -18.21 -14.64 -30.81
N GLU A 501 -18.29 -13.71 -29.86
CA GLU A 501 -19.50 -12.98 -29.48
C GLU A 501 -20.03 -12.15 -30.65
N LYS A 502 -19.12 -11.52 -31.42
CA LYS A 502 -19.47 -10.80 -32.64
C LYS A 502 -20.01 -11.73 -33.71
N VAL A 503 -19.40 -12.91 -33.90
CA VAL A 503 -19.86 -13.90 -34.89
C VAL A 503 -21.25 -14.41 -34.52
N LYS A 504 -21.43 -14.88 -33.27
CA LYS A 504 -22.71 -15.37 -32.75
C LYS A 504 -23.82 -14.33 -32.90
N LEU A 505 -23.61 -13.13 -32.37
CA LEU A 505 -24.64 -12.08 -32.36
C LEU A 505 -25.11 -11.73 -33.77
N ARG A 506 -24.18 -11.54 -34.70
CA ARG A 506 -24.52 -11.10 -36.05
C ARG A 506 -25.15 -12.20 -36.88
N CYS A 507 -24.65 -13.43 -36.78
CA CYS A 507 -25.20 -14.55 -37.53
C CYS A 507 -26.58 -14.97 -36.99
N MET A 508 -26.78 -15.01 -35.67
CA MET A 508 -28.10 -15.29 -35.08
C MET A 508 -29.13 -14.22 -35.45
N PHE A 509 -28.75 -12.94 -35.35
CA PHE A 509 -29.64 -11.86 -35.76
C PHE A 509 -29.97 -11.91 -37.26
N TYR A 510 -29.01 -12.29 -38.10
CA TYR A 510 -29.23 -12.45 -39.53
C TYR A 510 -30.16 -13.62 -39.85
N ASN A 511 -30.00 -14.76 -39.17
CA ASN A 511 -30.89 -15.90 -39.32
C ASN A 511 -32.32 -15.55 -38.88
N TRP A 512 -32.47 -14.83 -37.78
CA TRP A 512 -33.78 -14.30 -37.37
C TRP A 512 -34.40 -13.41 -38.45
N LEU A 513 -33.64 -12.48 -39.05
CA LEU A 513 -34.14 -11.66 -40.17
C LEU A 513 -34.58 -12.51 -41.37
N LYS A 514 -33.88 -13.62 -41.64
CA LYS A 514 -34.22 -14.57 -42.71
C LYS A 514 -35.52 -15.31 -42.40
N GLU A 515 -35.70 -15.77 -41.16
CA GLU A 515 -36.94 -16.42 -40.69
C GLU A 515 -38.16 -15.48 -40.78
N GLN A 516 -37.97 -14.18 -40.54
CA GLN A 516 -39.02 -13.17 -40.71
C GLN A 516 -39.28 -12.78 -42.18
N GLY A 517 -38.58 -13.39 -43.16
CA GLY A 517 -38.70 -13.03 -44.57
C GLY A 517 -38.18 -11.63 -44.92
N ALA A 518 -37.44 -10.98 -44.01
CA ALA A 518 -36.99 -9.59 -44.15
C ALA A 518 -35.65 -9.45 -44.89
N THR A 519 -35.00 -10.57 -45.26
CA THR A 519 -33.73 -10.54 -45.98
C THR A 519 -33.47 -11.83 -46.78
N ASN A 520 -32.67 -11.73 -47.84
CA ASN A 520 -32.28 -12.86 -48.68
C ASN A 520 -31.06 -13.58 -48.09
N SER A 521 -30.73 -14.77 -48.62
CA SER A 521 -29.45 -15.44 -48.31
C SER A 521 -28.26 -14.55 -48.70
N MET A 522 -27.29 -14.38 -47.80
CA MET A 522 -26.12 -13.52 -48.01
C MET A 522 -24.87 -14.21 -47.49
N ALA A 523 -23.74 -13.95 -48.17
CA ALA A 523 -22.45 -14.49 -47.76
C ALA A 523 -22.05 -14.03 -46.35
N ILE A 524 -21.42 -14.93 -45.60
CA ILE A 524 -20.98 -14.68 -44.22
C ILE A 524 -19.99 -13.52 -44.11
N SER A 525 -19.17 -13.35 -45.15
CA SER A 525 -18.24 -12.23 -45.28
C SER A 525 -18.94 -10.88 -45.20
N THR A 526 -20.08 -10.72 -45.88
CA THR A 526 -20.85 -9.47 -45.88
C THR A 526 -21.47 -9.18 -44.51
N ILE A 527 -21.90 -10.22 -43.79
CA ILE A 527 -22.48 -10.10 -42.45
C ILE A 527 -21.41 -9.63 -41.43
N LEU A 528 -20.20 -10.20 -41.51
CA LEU A 528 -19.16 -9.99 -40.49
C LEU A 528 -18.20 -8.82 -40.78
N ALA A 529 -17.93 -8.51 -42.05
CA ALA A 529 -16.92 -7.53 -42.45
C ALA A 529 -17.32 -6.08 -42.15
N CYS A 530 -18.63 -5.76 -42.13
CA CYS A 530 -19.08 -4.39 -41.91
C CYS A 530 -18.85 -3.89 -40.47
N SER A 531 -18.63 -2.56 -40.32
CA SER A 531 -18.52 -1.95 -39.00
C SER A 531 -19.83 -2.03 -38.22
N GLU A 532 -19.77 -1.99 -36.89
CA GLU A 532 -20.96 -2.06 -36.03
C GLU A 532 -21.99 -0.98 -36.38
N LYS A 533 -21.55 0.26 -36.60
CA LYS A 533 -22.42 1.37 -37.04
C LYS A 533 -23.15 1.05 -38.35
N LYS A 534 -22.45 0.46 -39.33
CA LYS A 534 -23.06 0.07 -40.62
C LYS A 534 -24.03 -1.09 -40.46
N PHE A 535 -23.70 -2.09 -39.64
CA PHE A 535 -24.56 -3.22 -39.36
C PHE A 535 -25.87 -2.78 -38.69
N ILE A 536 -25.78 -1.94 -37.64
CA ILE A 536 -26.96 -1.43 -36.93
C ILE A 536 -27.86 -0.62 -37.87
N LYS A 537 -27.30 0.35 -38.60
CA LYS A 537 -28.08 1.19 -39.52
C LYS A 537 -28.68 0.38 -40.68
N GLY A 538 -27.91 -0.54 -41.25
CA GLY A 538 -28.25 -1.22 -42.49
C GLY A 538 -29.01 -2.54 -42.33
N LYS A 539 -29.01 -3.15 -41.13
CA LYS A 539 -29.67 -4.44 -40.88
C LYS A 539 -30.62 -4.36 -39.69
N VAL A 540 -30.12 -3.87 -38.54
CA VAL A 540 -30.91 -3.84 -37.30
C VAL A 540 -32.08 -2.87 -37.38
N LYS A 541 -31.82 -1.59 -37.71
CA LYS A 541 -32.84 -0.54 -37.74
C LYS A 541 -33.81 -0.62 -38.93
N ARG A 542 -33.56 -1.50 -39.90
CA ARG A 542 -34.45 -1.67 -41.06
C ARG A 542 -35.69 -2.48 -40.74
N HIS A 543 -35.65 -3.31 -39.69
CA HIS A 543 -36.78 -4.10 -39.25
C HIS A 543 -37.43 -3.44 -38.03
N PRO A 544 -38.77 -3.30 -37.96
CA PRO A 544 -39.46 -2.64 -36.85
C PRO A 544 -39.09 -3.21 -35.47
N LYS A 545 -38.99 -4.54 -35.36
CA LYS A 545 -38.56 -5.26 -34.13
C LYS A 545 -37.04 -5.48 -34.01
N GLY A 546 -36.25 -4.98 -34.96
CA GLY A 546 -34.84 -5.36 -35.07
C GLY A 546 -33.99 -4.87 -33.89
N VAL A 547 -34.24 -3.66 -33.38
CA VAL A 547 -33.49 -3.10 -32.23
C VAL A 547 -33.72 -3.92 -30.97
N GLU A 548 -34.97 -4.30 -30.70
CA GLU A 548 -35.36 -5.08 -29.53
C GLU A 548 -34.71 -6.46 -29.54
N VAL A 549 -34.82 -7.19 -30.66
CA VAL A 549 -34.24 -8.53 -30.80
C VAL A 549 -32.72 -8.50 -30.77
N TYR A 550 -32.09 -7.49 -31.37
CA TYR A 550 -30.64 -7.34 -31.34
C TYR A 550 -30.11 -7.10 -29.92
N GLU A 551 -30.78 -6.26 -29.13
CA GLU A 551 -30.41 -6.05 -27.72
C GLU A 551 -30.69 -7.29 -26.86
N MET A 552 -31.78 -8.02 -27.11
CA MET A 552 -32.05 -9.30 -26.44
C MET A 552 -30.93 -10.32 -26.69
N LEU A 553 -30.55 -10.53 -27.95
CA LEU A 553 -29.45 -11.44 -28.32
C LEU A 553 -28.12 -10.97 -27.72
N LYS A 554 -27.88 -9.66 -27.68
CA LYS A 554 -26.65 -9.10 -27.09
C LYS A 554 -26.53 -9.43 -25.60
N ARG A 555 -27.63 -9.35 -24.83
CA ARG A 555 -27.66 -9.72 -23.40
C ARG A 555 -27.50 -11.22 -23.13
N GLN A 556 -27.77 -12.07 -24.12
CA GLN A 556 -27.59 -13.52 -23.99
C GLN A 556 -26.15 -13.96 -24.28
N ILE A 557 -25.43 -13.19 -25.09
CA ILE A 557 -24.11 -13.57 -25.62
C ILE A 557 -22.96 -12.89 -24.87
N TYR A 558 -23.17 -11.66 -24.40
CA TYR A 558 -22.24 -10.88 -23.57
C TYR A 558 -22.72 -10.87 -22.13
#